data_AF-A0A1F7U6X1-F1
#
_entry.id   AF-A0A1F7U6X1-F1
#
_cell.length_a   1.000
_cell.length_b   1.000
_cell.length_c   1.000
_cell.angle_alpha   90.00
_cell.angle_beta   90.00
_cell.angle_gamma   90.00
#
_symmetry.space_group_name_H-M   'P 1'
#
loop_
_entity.id
_entity.type
_entity.pdbx_description
1 polymer ?
#
loop_
_entity_poly.entity_id
_entity_poly.type
_entity_poly.pdbx_seq_one_letter_code
_entity_poly.pdbx_strand_id
1 'polypeptide(L)'
;MMDHGKTLVSWQIDEYQHYQRGVGWYVGAALVGGGLLVYALFTLNFLFALILVIFGIILAMTAGAKPRRIPVSITEDGMEIGHRFIPWKDARCFWIIYEPPEVKNLYLDFKSPIRPHLSLCLEQTDPNVVRRSLLPYVEEDLTKEDEPLTDFLARVMKI
;
A
#
# COMPACT_ATOMS: atom_id res chain seq x y z
N MET A 1 7.52 -7.60 26.23
CA MET A 1 8.12 -7.11 24.97
C MET A 1 8.95 -8.27 24.44
N MET A 2 8.58 -8.83 23.29
CA MET A 2 9.40 -9.84 22.64
C MET A 2 10.61 -9.09 22.07
N ASP A 3 11.80 -9.43 22.55
CA ASP A 3 13.05 -8.78 22.16
C ASP A 3 13.52 -9.43 20.86
N HIS A 4 13.37 -8.72 19.73
CA HIS A 4 13.67 -9.21 18.37
C HIS A 4 15.06 -8.75 17.90
N GLY A 5 15.97 -8.50 18.85
CA GLY A 5 17.31 -8.00 18.60
C GLY A 5 17.36 -6.49 18.36
N LYS A 6 18.52 -5.98 17.94
CA LYS A 6 18.69 -4.54 17.70
C LYS A 6 17.97 -4.10 16.42
N THR A 7 17.28 -2.98 16.49
CA THR A 7 16.73 -2.31 15.30
C THR A 7 17.86 -1.65 14.51
N LEU A 8 18.05 -2.09 13.26
CA LEU A 8 19.09 -1.59 12.36
C LEU A 8 18.63 -0.33 11.62
N VAL A 9 17.39 -0.35 11.11
CA VAL A 9 16.76 0.77 10.41
C VAL A 9 15.26 0.74 10.68
N SER A 10 14.65 1.92 10.82
CA SER A 10 13.20 2.05 10.96
C SER A 10 12.70 3.25 10.17
N TRP A 11 11.54 3.08 9.54
CA TRP A 11 10.82 4.14 8.83
C TRP A 11 9.32 3.97 8.98
N GLN A 12 8.57 4.93 8.46
CA GLN A 12 7.10 4.90 8.48
C GLN A 12 6.62 4.79 7.03
N ILE A 13 5.58 3.98 6.84
CA ILE A 13 4.87 3.89 5.57
C ILE A 13 3.39 4.17 5.79
N ASP A 14 2.71 4.70 4.80
CA ASP A 14 1.25 4.74 4.78
C ASP A 14 0.69 3.31 4.58
N GLU A 15 -0.31 2.91 5.39
CA GLU A 15 -0.94 1.56 5.36
C GLU A 15 -1.50 1.19 3.97
N TYR A 16 -1.95 2.19 3.22
CA TYR A 16 -2.35 2.09 1.83
C TYR A 16 -1.85 3.31 1.07
N GLN A 17 -1.42 3.10 -0.18
CA GLN A 17 -1.05 4.18 -1.10
C GLN A 17 -2.30 5.05 -1.36
N HIS A 18 -2.40 6.21 -0.70
CA HIS A 18 -3.53 7.12 -0.93
C HIS A 18 -3.29 7.89 -2.22
N TYR A 19 -3.86 7.40 -3.31
CA TYR A 19 -3.85 8.17 -4.55
C TYR A 19 -4.73 9.42 -4.38
N GLN A 20 -4.13 10.61 -4.49
CA GLN A 20 -4.88 11.86 -4.50
C GLN A 20 -5.82 11.87 -5.71
N ARG A 21 -7.11 11.61 -5.47
CA ARG A 21 -8.13 11.69 -6.52
C ARG A 21 -8.23 13.14 -6.97
N GLY A 22 -7.99 13.39 -8.26
CA GLY A 22 -8.08 14.74 -8.83
C GLY A 22 -9.50 15.28 -8.82
N VAL A 23 -9.65 16.61 -8.95
CA VAL A 23 -10.95 17.31 -8.95
C VAL A 23 -11.94 16.71 -9.95
N GLY A 24 -11.46 16.25 -11.12
CA GLY A 24 -12.31 15.62 -12.14
C GLY A 24 -13.04 14.36 -11.66
N TRP A 25 -12.45 13.58 -10.75
CA TRP A 25 -13.10 12.39 -10.19
C TRP A 25 -14.30 12.79 -9.33
N TYR A 26 -14.15 13.83 -8.49
CA TYR A 26 -15.23 14.35 -7.66
C TYR A 26 -16.35 14.97 -8.48
N VAL A 27 -16.01 15.70 -9.55
CA VAL A 27 -17.01 16.27 -10.49
C VAL A 27 -17.79 15.16 -11.19
N GLY A 28 -17.11 14.11 -11.68
CA GLY A 28 -17.76 12.95 -12.28
C GLY A 28 -18.68 12.21 -11.30
N ALA A 29 -18.21 11.96 -10.08
CA ALA A 29 -19.00 11.32 -9.03
C ALA A 29 -20.24 12.16 -8.66
N ALA A 30 -20.11 13.49 -8.60
CA ALA A 30 -21.21 14.40 -8.32
C ALA A 30 -22.25 14.42 -9.46
N LEU A 31 -21.82 14.41 -10.73
CA LEU A 31 -22.72 14.36 -11.88
C LEU A 31 -23.50 13.04 -11.92
N VAL A 32 -22.82 11.90 -11.73
CA VAL A 32 -23.46 10.59 -11.72
C VAL A 32 -24.40 10.46 -10.52
N GLY A 33 -23.94 10.79 -9.32
CA GLY A 33 -24.75 10.74 -8.11
C GLY A 33 -25.97 11.67 -8.16
N GLY A 34 -25.79 12.89 -8.66
CA GLY A 34 -26.87 13.85 -8.88
C GLY A 34 -27.89 13.36 -9.91
N GLY A 35 -27.42 12.80 -11.03
CA GLY A 35 -28.29 12.21 -12.05
C GLY A 35 -29.13 11.05 -11.51
N LEU A 36 -28.51 10.16 -10.73
CA LEU A 36 -29.21 9.05 -10.08
C LEU A 36 -30.24 9.52 -9.05
N LEU A 37 -29.94 10.60 -8.30
CA LEU A 37 -30.90 11.21 -7.37
C LEU A 37 -32.09 11.83 -8.10
N VAL A 38 -31.86 12.58 -9.18
CA VAL A 38 -32.94 13.15 -10.01
C VAL A 38 -33.82 12.04 -10.59
N TYR A 39 -33.22 10.96 -11.09
CA TYR A 39 -33.94 9.79 -11.56
C TYR A 39 -34.77 9.12 -10.46
N ALA A 40 -34.21 8.97 -9.25
CA ALA A 40 -34.90 8.41 -8.10
C ALA A 40 -36.14 9.24 -7.71
N LEU A 41 -36.03 10.56 -7.75
CA LEU A 41 -37.14 11.48 -7.47
C LEU A 41 -38.21 11.44 -8.56
N PHE A 42 -37.81 11.39 -9.84
CA PHE A 42 -38.74 11.31 -10.97
C PHE A 42 -39.54 10.00 -10.96
N THR A 43 -38.91 8.90 -10.54
CA THR A 43 -39.56 7.59 -10.40
C THR A 43 -40.31 7.41 -9.08
N LEU A 44 -40.33 8.44 -8.21
CA LEU A 44 -40.88 8.38 -6.84
C LEU A 44 -40.31 7.20 -6.02
N ASN A 45 -39.10 6.77 -6.34
CA ASN A 45 -38.43 5.67 -5.67
C ASN A 45 -37.62 6.18 -4.48
N PHE A 46 -38.34 6.48 -3.39
CA PHE A 46 -37.76 7.01 -2.17
C PHE A 46 -36.73 6.08 -1.52
N LEU A 47 -36.90 4.76 -1.67
CA LEU A 47 -35.94 3.77 -1.14
C LEU A 47 -34.60 3.86 -1.87
N PHE A 48 -34.63 3.96 -3.20
CA PHE A 48 -33.41 4.13 -3.98
C PHE A 48 -32.71 5.47 -3.67
N ALA A 49 -33.48 6.56 -3.54
CA ALA A 49 -32.94 7.86 -3.13
C ALA A 49 -32.26 7.79 -1.75
N LEU A 50 -32.88 7.12 -0.76
CA LEU A 50 -32.32 6.94 0.57
C LEU A 50 -30.99 6.16 0.54
N ILE A 51 -30.94 5.06 -0.24
CA ILE A 51 -29.71 4.27 -0.40
C ILE A 51 -28.60 5.12 -1.01
N LEU A 52 -28.90 5.93 -2.04
CA LEU A 52 -27.92 6.83 -2.66
C LEU A 52 -27.37 7.86 -1.67
N VAL A 53 -28.23 8.43 -0.81
CA VAL A 53 -27.80 9.39 0.21
C VAL A 53 -26.87 8.73 1.23
N ILE A 54 -27.25 7.56 1.76
CA ILE A 54 -26.41 6.82 2.72
C ILE A 54 -25.07 6.44 2.09
N PHE A 55 -25.09 5.95 0.84
CA PHE A 55 -23.88 5.60 0.11
C PHE A 55 -22.97 6.82 -0.09
N GLY A 56 -23.53 7.97 -0.46
CA GLY A 56 -22.78 9.23 -0.57
C GLY A 56 -22.15 9.66 0.74
N ILE A 57 -22.86 9.52 1.87
CA ILE A 57 -22.34 9.82 3.21
C ILE A 57 -21.17 8.90 3.56
N ILE A 58 -21.31 7.58 3.33
CA ILE A 58 -20.23 6.62 3.56
C ILE A 58 -18.99 6.98 2.74
N LEU A 59 -19.18 7.27 1.43
CA LEU A 59 -18.08 7.70 0.57
C LEU A 59 -17.40 8.97 1.09
N ALA A 60 -18.18 9.98 1.49
CA ALA A 60 -17.64 11.22 2.04
C ALA A 60 -16.83 10.99 3.34
N MET A 61 -17.30 10.11 4.23
CA MET A 61 -16.58 9.74 5.44
C MET A 61 -15.26 9.02 5.12
N THR A 62 -15.28 8.10 4.15
CA THR A 62 -14.07 7.35 3.75
C THR A 62 -13.08 8.18 2.94
N ALA A 63 -13.53 9.18 2.16
CA ALA A 63 -12.67 10.01 1.33
C ALA A 63 -11.70 10.90 2.13
N GLY A 64 -12.07 11.28 3.35
CA GLY A 64 -11.23 12.09 4.25
C GLY A 64 -10.31 11.28 5.16
N ALA A 65 -10.42 9.94 5.17
CA ALA A 65 -9.60 9.09 6.01
C ALA A 65 -8.16 9.06 5.46
N LYS A 66 -7.26 9.83 6.08
CA LYS A 66 -5.82 9.74 5.81
C LYS A 66 -5.33 8.35 6.22
N PRO A 67 -4.46 7.70 5.43
CA PRO A 67 -3.86 6.42 5.82
C PRO A 67 -3.22 6.55 7.19
N ARG A 68 -3.36 5.51 8.02
CA ARG A 68 -2.54 5.41 9.22
C ARG A 68 -1.10 5.16 8.79
N ARG A 69 -0.16 5.80 9.49
CA ARG A 69 1.26 5.50 9.35
C ARG A 69 1.61 4.29 10.18
N ILE A 70 2.22 3.30 9.54
CA ILE A 70 2.64 2.05 10.16
C ILE A 70 4.17 2.08 10.31
N PRO A 71 4.70 1.81 11.52
CA PRO A 71 6.14 1.65 11.71
C PRO A 71 6.63 0.40 11.01
N VAL A 72 7.71 0.54 10.25
CA VAL A 72 8.49 -0.58 9.72
C VAL A 72 9.88 -0.53 10.34
N SER A 73 10.35 -1.66 10.82
CA SER A 73 11.70 -1.83 11.38
C SER A 73 12.34 -3.08 10.82
N ILE A 74 13.63 -2.97 10.46
CA ILE A 74 14.48 -4.12 10.17
C ILE A 74 15.30 -4.36 11.43
N THR A 75 15.20 -5.56 11.97
CA THR A 75 15.93 -6.02 13.15
C THR A 75 16.90 -7.16 12.79
N GLU A 76 17.73 -7.56 13.73
CA GLU A 76 18.68 -8.67 13.54
C GLU A 76 17.96 -10.02 13.30
N ASP A 77 16.77 -10.22 13.89
CA ASP A 77 16.03 -11.48 13.78
C ASP A 77 14.96 -11.49 12.68
N GLY A 78 14.52 -10.31 12.22
CA GLY A 78 13.45 -10.21 11.24
C GLY A 78 13.04 -8.78 10.88
N MET A 79 11.94 -8.68 10.14
CA MET A 79 11.27 -7.42 9.81
C MET A 79 10.00 -7.27 10.64
N GLU A 80 9.82 -6.12 11.26
CA GLU A 80 8.61 -5.71 11.94
C GLU A 80 7.83 -4.71 11.09
N ILE A 81 6.54 -4.95 10.93
CA ILE A 81 5.61 -4.10 10.17
C ILE A 81 4.37 -3.92 11.03
N GLY A 82 4.29 -2.79 11.72
CA GLY A 82 3.22 -2.49 12.67
C GLY A 82 3.18 -3.50 13.82
N HIS A 83 2.23 -4.43 13.74
CA HIS A 83 2.04 -5.50 14.73
C HIS A 83 2.47 -6.88 14.23
N ARG A 84 3.00 -6.98 13.00
CA ARG A 84 3.42 -8.23 12.37
C ARG A 84 4.94 -8.35 12.38
N PHE A 85 5.44 -9.51 12.79
CA PHE A 85 6.86 -9.87 12.70
C PHE A 85 7.08 -10.92 11.60
N ILE A 86 8.14 -10.73 10.81
CA ILE A 86 8.54 -11.61 9.72
C ILE A 86 9.99 -12.02 9.98
N PRO A 87 10.25 -13.27 10.42
CA PRO A 87 11.61 -13.71 10.69
C PRO A 87 12.37 -13.94 9.38
N TRP A 88 13.69 -13.67 9.37
CA TRP A 88 14.52 -13.84 8.17
C TRP A 88 14.56 -15.28 7.65
N LYS A 89 14.33 -16.26 8.53
CA LYS A 89 14.22 -17.68 8.14
C LYS A 89 13.11 -17.95 7.12
N ASP A 90 12.06 -17.13 7.09
CA ASP A 90 10.92 -17.27 6.18
C ASP A 90 11.12 -16.50 4.86
N ALA A 91 12.04 -15.55 4.84
CA ALA A 91 12.42 -14.79 3.65
C ALA A 91 13.29 -15.64 2.73
N ARG A 92 13.08 -15.52 1.42
CA ARG A 92 13.85 -16.23 0.41
C ARG A 92 14.89 -15.32 -0.23
N CYS A 93 14.42 -14.24 -0.85
CA CYS A 93 15.25 -13.22 -1.47
C CYS A 93 14.56 -11.87 -1.36
N PHE A 94 15.31 -10.80 -1.54
CA PHE A 94 14.77 -9.45 -1.65
C PHE A 94 15.29 -8.77 -2.92
N TRP A 95 14.55 -7.78 -3.41
CA TRP A 95 15.04 -6.89 -4.46
C TRP A 95 14.51 -5.48 -4.22
N ILE A 96 15.25 -4.49 -4.69
CA ILE A 96 14.90 -3.08 -4.50
C ILE A 96 14.79 -2.43 -5.87
N ILE A 97 13.62 -1.85 -6.14
CA ILE A 97 13.37 -1.09 -7.36
C ILE A 97 13.45 0.39 -7.01
N TYR A 98 14.42 1.06 -7.63
CA TYR A 98 14.69 2.47 -7.41
C TYR A 98 14.70 3.23 -8.74
N GLU A 99 13.53 3.75 -9.11
CA GLU A 99 13.34 4.53 -10.34
C GLU A 99 12.69 5.88 -9.96
N PRO A 100 13.48 6.82 -9.43
CA PRO A 100 12.98 8.14 -9.04
C PRO A 100 12.48 8.90 -10.27
N PRO A 101 11.37 9.68 -10.16
CA PRO A 101 10.65 10.05 -8.94
C PRO A 101 9.49 9.12 -8.55
N GLU A 102 9.22 8.07 -9.32
CA GLU A 102 7.95 7.32 -9.24
C GLU A 102 8.04 6.04 -8.39
N VAL A 103 9.18 5.35 -8.38
CA VAL A 103 9.30 4.02 -7.76
C VAL A 103 10.44 3.97 -6.75
N LYS A 104 10.10 3.59 -5.53
CA LYS A 104 11.06 3.39 -4.44
C LYS A 104 10.58 2.29 -3.50
N ASN A 105 10.60 1.06 -4.00
CA ASN A 105 9.99 -0.09 -3.31
C ASN A 105 11.03 -1.17 -3.00
N LEU A 106 10.89 -1.74 -1.81
CA LEU A 106 11.54 -2.98 -1.38
C LEU A 106 10.54 -4.12 -1.55
N TYR A 107 11.00 -5.19 -2.20
CA TYR A 107 10.24 -6.41 -2.34
C TYR A 107 10.93 -7.54 -1.57
N LEU A 108 10.12 -8.36 -0.91
CA LEU A 108 10.59 -9.53 -0.16
C LEU A 108 9.80 -10.76 -0.60
N ASP A 109 10.50 -11.74 -1.18
CA ASP A 109 9.93 -13.05 -1.47
C ASP A 109 9.99 -13.96 -0.25
N PHE A 110 9.07 -14.91 -0.20
CA PHE A 110 9.01 -15.90 0.88
C PHE A 110 9.38 -17.29 0.38
N LYS A 111 9.88 -18.14 1.27
CA LYS A 111 10.17 -19.55 0.94
C LYS A 111 8.91 -20.35 0.61
N SER A 112 7.75 -19.91 1.12
CA SER A 112 6.46 -20.54 0.83
C SER A 112 5.95 -20.09 -0.54
N PRO A 113 5.74 -21.00 -1.51
CA PRO A 113 5.31 -20.65 -2.87
C PRO A 113 3.87 -20.12 -2.95
N ILE A 114 3.08 -20.31 -1.88
CA ILE A 114 1.68 -19.86 -1.80
C ILE A 114 1.61 -18.43 -1.25
N ARG A 115 2.65 -17.99 -0.54
CA ARG A 115 2.66 -16.68 0.10
C ARG A 115 3.08 -15.64 -0.95
N PRO A 116 2.26 -14.60 -1.21
CA PRO A 116 2.66 -13.55 -2.13
C PRO A 116 3.89 -12.81 -1.58
N HIS A 117 4.72 -12.27 -2.48
CA HIS A 117 5.79 -11.38 -2.06
C HIS A 117 5.22 -10.18 -1.30
N LEU A 118 6.04 -9.59 -0.46
CA LEU A 118 5.72 -8.37 0.26
C LEU A 118 6.34 -7.19 -0.48
N SER A 119 5.53 -6.17 -0.78
CA SER A 119 5.96 -4.89 -1.37
C SER A 119 5.89 -3.80 -0.30
N LEU A 120 6.98 -3.04 -0.13
CA LEU A 120 7.11 -1.99 0.88
C LEU A 120 7.68 -0.71 0.25
N CYS A 121 6.97 0.40 0.38
CA CYS A 121 7.50 1.70 -0.02
C CYS A 121 8.60 2.14 0.96
N LEU A 122 9.74 2.60 0.42
CA LEU A 122 10.86 3.11 1.21
C LEU A 122 10.73 4.61 1.53
N GLU A 123 9.71 5.29 1.01
CA GLU A 123 9.47 6.73 1.18
C GLU A 123 10.74 7.59 1.14
N GLN A 124 11.14 8.20 2.27
CA GLN A 124 12.33 9.06 2.36
C GLN A 124 13.61 8.30 2.75
N THR A 125 13.51 7.01 3.10
CA THR A 125 14.63 6.17 3.58
C THR A 125 15.60 5.84 2.45
N ASP A 126 16.91 6.00 2.65
CA ASP A 126 17.90 5.66 1.62
C ASP A 126 17.87 4.14 1.29
N PRO A 127 17.57 3.75 0.04
CA PRO A 127 17.54 2.34 -0.37
C PRO A 127 18.86 1.61 -0.12
N ASN A 128 19.99 2.32 -0.17
CA ASN A 128 21.30 1.71 0.06
C ASN A 128 21.50 1.32 1.53
N VAL A 129 20.93 2.09 2.46
CA VAL A 129 20.99 1.75 3.90
C VAL A 129 20.17 0.48 4.14
N VAL A 130 18.97 0.41 3.57
CA VAL A 130 18.10 -0.77 3.67
C VAL A 130 18.75 -2.00 3.04
N ARG A 131 19.33 -1.87 1.84
CA ARG A 131 20.10 -2.94 1.19
C ARG A 131 21.20 -3.47 2.11
N ARG A 132 22.05 -2.58 2.65
CA ARG A 132 23.15 -2.97 3.55
C ARG A 132 22.68 -3.65 4.82
N SER A 133 21.51 -3.28 5.33
CA SER A 133 20.92 -3.93 6.50
C SER A 133 20.32 -5.31 6.20
N LEU A 134 19.87 -5.58 4.96
CA LEU A 134 19.27 -6.86 4.56
C LEU A 134 20.28 -7.89 4.05
N LEU A 135 21.33 -7.46 3.35
CA LEU A 135 22.36 -8.32 2.76
C LEU A 135 22.96 -9.37 3.72
N PRO A 136 23.17 -9.09 5.03
CA PRO A 136 23.67 -10.10 5.97
C PRO A 136 22.70 -11.25 6.25
N TYR A 137 21.39 -11.06 5.99
CA TYR A 137 20.33 -11.98 6.42
C TYR A 137 19.57 -12.65 5.27
N VAL A 138 19.43 -11.96 4.14
CA VAL A 138 18.66 -12.40 2.98
C VAL A 138 19.45 -12.12 1.71
N GLU A 139 19.41 -13.03 0.74
CA GLU A 139 20.08 -12.83 -0.55
C GLU A 139 19.33 -11.79 -1.42
N GLU A 140 20.08 -10.94 -2.12
CA GLU A 140 19.52 -10.00 -3.10
C GLU A 140 19.35 -10.71 -4.45
N ASP A 141 18.14 -10.72 -4.99
CA ASP A 141 17.85 -11.26 -6.33
C ASP A 141 17.94 -10.15 -7.37
N LEU A 142 19.07 -10.09 -8.07
CA LEU A 142 19.32 -9.10 -9.12
C LEU A 142 18.61 -9.42 -10.44
N THR A 143 17.98 -10.59 -10.59
CA THR A 143 17.28 -10.96 -11.84
C THR A 143 15.91 -10.30 -11.97
N LYS A 144 15.35 -9.80 -10.86
CA LYS A 144 14.08 -9.08 -10.82
C LYS A 144 14.33 -7.56 -10.86
N GLU A 145 14.64 -7.06 -12.05
CA GLU A 145 14.84 -5.62 -12.29
C GLU A 145 13.52 -4.87 -12.48
N ASP A 146 12.45 -5.57 -12.89
CA ASP A 146 11.16 -4.98 -13.18
C ASP A 146 10.15 -5.11 -12.02
N GLU A 147 9.25 -4.12 -11.93
CA GLU A 147 8.13 -4.14 -11.00
C GLU A 147 7.19 -5.32 -11.32
N PRO A 148 6.71 -6.06 -10.30
CA PRO A 148 5.72 -7.10 -10.54
C PRO A 148 4.53 -6.52 -11.31
N LEU A 149 4.05 -7.25 -12.33
CA LEU A 149 2.94 -6.80 -13.17
C LEU A 149 1.72 -6.35 -12.35
N THR A 150 1.48 -7.00 -11.21
CA THR A 150 0.40 -6.64 -10.28
C THR A 150 0.57 -5.25 -9.69
N ASP A 151 1.77 -4.88 -9.27
CA ASP A 151 2.08 -3.57 -8.68
C ASP A 151 2.08 -2.48 -9.76
N PHE A 152 2.60 -2.80 -10.96
CA PHE A 152 2.49 -1.93 -12.12
C PHE A 152 1.02 -1.65 -12.48
N LEU A 153 0.19 -2.69 -12.53
CA LEU A 153 -1.25 -2.54 -12.78
C LEU A 153 -1.93 -1.74 -11.68
N ALA A 154 -1.62 -1.99 -10.40
CA ALA A 154 -2.16 -1.21 -9.29
C ALA A 154 -1.82 0.29 -9.43
N ARG A 155 -0.57 0.62 -9.81
CA ARG A 155 -0.14 2.00 -10.05
C ARG A 155 -0.87 2.63 -11.24
N VAL A 156 -0.94 1.95 -12.37
CA VAL A 156 -1.61 2.45 -13.59
C VAL A 156 -3.11 2.65 -13.34
N MET A 157 -3.74 1.70 -12.66
CA MET A 157 -5.17 1.72 -12.37
C MET A 157 -5.51 2.66 -11.19
N LYS A 158 -4.52 3.06 -10.37
CA LYS A 158 -4.69 3.88 -9.17
C LYS A 158 -5.68 3.24 -8.18
N ILE A 159 -5.55 1.93 -7.96
CA ILE A 159 -6.42 1.12 -7.09
C ILE A 159 -5.58 0.39 -6.06
#